data_AF-A0A2E7SDL8-F1
#
_entry.id   AF-A0A2E7SDL8-F1
#
_cell.length_a   1.000
_cell.length_b   1.000
_cell.length_c   1.000
_cell.angle_alpha   90.00
_cell.angle_beta   90.00
_cell.angle_gamma   90.00
#
_symmetry.space_group_name_H-M   'P 1'
#
loop_
_entity.id
_entity.type
_entity.pdbx_description
1 polymer ?
#
loop_
_entity_poly.entity_id
_entity_poly.type
_entity_poly.pdbx_seq_one_letter_code
_entity_poly.pdbx_strand_id
1 'polypeptide(L)'
;AAIAPGGNFIIAHPDADPAIVAVADHFHKYLSNGDDAYALVKGTKESYEVIDVIGDIAGDDPGNGWSVAGVSNATKDHTLTRKSIINRGNIDWVASAGTNPDDSEWVILDKDVWDGIESIPTISVARQPDGAIKIEFDGKLQSSANTTGPWKDVDTNSPTSITADEARQFYRARN
;
A
#
# COMPACT_ATOMS: atom_id res chain seq x y z
N ALA A 1 15.63 9.40 1.63
CA ALA A 1 14.70 8.65 2.51
C ALA A 1 15.52 7.75 3.43
N ALA A 2 14.98 7.38 4.59
CA ALA A 2 15.53 6.34 5.46
C ALA A 2 14.38 5.41 5.84
N ILE A 3 14.62 4.10 5.77
CA ILE A 3 13.61 3.08 6.05
C ILE A 3 14.03 2.38 7.35
N ALA A 4 13.19 2.44 8.38
CA ALA A 4 13.46 1.75 9.64
C ALA A 4 13.39 0.22 9.43
N PRO A 5 14.03 -0.60 10.29
CA PRO A 5 13.87 -2.05 10.24
C PRO A 5 12.38 -2.46 10.28
N GLY A 6 11.94 -3.23 9.29
CA GLY A 6 10.54 -3.64 9.13
C GLY A 6 9.59 -2.53 8.65
N GLY A 7 10.10 -1.33 8.36
CA GLY A 7 9.34 -0.25 7.75
C GLY A 7 9.13 -0.47 6.25
N ASN A 8 8.08 0.17 5.72
CA ASN A 8 7.77 0.17 4.30
C ASN A 8 8.29 1.44 3.64
N PHE A 9 8.51 1.39 2.33
CA PHE A 9 8.73 2.56 1.49
C PHE A 9 7.94 2.40 0.20
N ILE A 10 6.94 3.25 -0.01
CA ILE A 10 5.95 3.11 -1.08
C ILE A 10 6.28 4.07 -2.22
N ILE A 11 6.54 3.51 -3.39
CA ILE A 11 6.66 4.27 -4.65
C ILE A 11 5.37 4.07 -5.43
N ALA A 12 4.65 5.15 -5.72
CA ALA A 12 3.36 5.11 -6.37
C ALA A 12 3.32 5.93 -7.67
N HIS A 13 2.39 5.57 -8.56
CA HIS A 13 2.06 6.42 -9.70
C HIS A 13 1.21 7.59 -9.18
N PRO A 14 1.38 8.83 -9.66
CA PRO A 14 0.55 9.97 -9.22
C PRO A 14 -0.95 9.75 -9.41
N ASP A 15 -1.32 8.96 -10.43
CA ASP A 15 -2.71 8.62 -10.77
C ASP A 15 -3.15 7.25 -10.21
N ALA A 16 -2.41 6.69 -9.23
CA ALA A 16 -2.83 5.47 -8.54
C ALA A 16 -4.12 5.69 -7.72
N ASP A 17 -4.68 4.61 -7.18
CA ASP A 17 -5.84 4.71 -6.29
C ASP A 17 -5.55 5.71 -5.14
N PRO A 18 -6.50 6.60 -4.78
CA PRO A 18 -6.30 7.59 -3.73
C PRO A 18 -5.79 7.01 -2.40
N ALA A 19 -6.16 5.78 -2.04
CA ALA A 19 -5.68 5.12 -0.83
C ALA A 19 -4.17 4.84 -0.86
N ILE A 20 -3.62 4.52 -2.04
CA ILE A 20 -2.17 4.34 -2.25
C ILE A 20 -1.46 5.68 -2.27
N VAL A 21 -2.03 6.67 -2.97
CA VAL A 21 -1.48 8.03 -3.06
C VAL A 21 -1.34 8.65 -1.67
N ALA A 22 -2.31 8.41 -0.77
CA ALA A 22 -2.30 8.94 0.59
C ALA A 22 -1.14 8.43 1.47
N VAL A 23 -0.58 7.25 1.16
CA VAL A 23 0.50 6.62 1.93
C VAL A 23 1.83 6.56 1.17
N ALA A 24 1.90 7.14 -0.04
CA ALA A 24 3.09 7.08 -0.87
C ALA A 24 4.24 7.93 -0.31
N ASP A 25 5.43 7.34 -0.21
CA ASP A 25 6.65 8.06 0.17
C ASP A 25 7.32 8.76 -1.03
N HIS A 26 7.06 8.25 -2.24
CA HIS A 26 7.59 8.81 -3.48
C HIS A 26 6.64 8.61 -4.65
N PHE A 27 6.59 9.58 -5.55
CA PHE A 27 5.86 9.45 -6.81
C PHE A 27 6.79 9.23 -7.98
N HIS A 28 6.45 8.25 -8.81
CA HIS A 28 7.14 8.02 -10.09
C HIS A 28 6.12 7.83 -11.20
N LYS A 29 6.13 8.75 -12.17
CA LYS A 29 5.18 8.75 -13.29
C LYS A 29 5.45 7.61 -14.28
N TYR A 30 6.70 7.17 -14.40
CA TYR A 30 7.08 6.11 -15.33
C TYR A 30 7.19 4.80 -14.55
N LEU A 31 6.07 4.36 -13.96
CA LEU A 31 5.95 3.03 -13.35
C LEU A 31 5.53 1.99 -14.40
N SER A 32 5.81 0.72 -14.10
CA SER A 32 5.50 -0.41 -14.99
C SER A 32 4.03 -0.42 -15.42
N ASN A 33 3.79 -0.74 -16.68
CA ASN A 33 2.46 -1.12 -17.19
C ASN A 33 2.18 -2.65 -17.08
N GLY A 34 3.13 -3.40 -16.53
CA GLY A 34 3.14 -4.86 -16.45
C GLY A 34 4.29 -5.54 -17.20
N ASP A 35 4.87 -4.95 -18.24
CA ASP A 35 5.95 -5.56 -19.03
C ASP A 35 7.35 -4.96 -18.77
N ASP A 36 7.44 -3.79 -18.16
CA ASP A 36 8.71 -3.21 -17.72
C ASP A 36 9.37 -3.99 -16.56
N ALA A 37 10.71 -4.01 -16.54
CA ALA A 37 11.50 -4.56 -15.43
C ALA A 37 11.98 -3.45 -14.45
N TYR A 38 12.02 -3.78 -13.16
CA TYR A 38 12.53 -2.92 -12.09
C TYR A 38 13.61 -3.63 -11.28
N ALA A 39 14.63 -2.86 -10.91
CA ALA A 39 15.69 -3.30 -10.00
C ALA A 39 15.72 -2.43 -8.74
N LEU A 40 15.87 -3.08 -7.59
CA LEU A 40 16.36 -2.44 -6.39
C LEU A 40 17.88 -2.43 -6.42
N VAL A 41 18.48 -1.26 -6.26
CA VAL A 41 19.93 -1.07 -6.33
C VAL A 41 20.48 -0.46 -5.04
N LYS A 42 21.72 -0.82 -4.69
CA LYS A 42 22.45 -0.28 -3.56
C LYS A 42 23.72 0.42 -4.04
N GLY A 43 23.87 1.70 -3.71
CA GLY A 43 25.04 2.50 -4.08
C GLY A 43 24.68 3.92 -4.44
N THR A 44 25.47 4.52 -5.33
CA THR A 44 25.22 5.83 -5.91
C THR A 44 24.78 5.69 -7.37
N LYS A 45 24.39 6.80 -7.98
CA LYS A 45 24.01 6.84 -9.41
C LYS A 45 25.15 6.38 -10.33
N GLU A 46 26.40 6.65 -9.94
CA GLU A 46 27.60 6.36 -10.73
C GLU A 46 28.17 4.96 -10.45
N SER A 47 27.81 4.35 -9.32
CA SER A 47 28.31 3.04 -8.91
C SER A 47 27.32 2.37 -7.97
N TYR A 48 26.68 1.30 -8.46
CA TYR A 48 25.67 0.55 -7.72
C TYR A 48 25.76 -0.94 -7.98
N GLU A 49 25.24 -1.73 -7.04
CA GLU A 49 24.95 -3.15 -7.18
C GLU A 49 23.44 -3.39 -7.26
N VAL A 50 22.99 -4.28 -8.13
CA VAL A 50 21.59 -4.75 -8.14
C VAL A 50 21.44 -5.76 -7.01
N ILE A 51 20.39 -5.63 -6.21
CA ILE A 51 20.14 -6.49 -5.04
C ILE A 51 18.81 -7.23 -5.09
N ASP A 52 17.86 -6.79 -5.93
CA ASP A 52 16.58 -7.47 -6.16
C ASP A 52 15.98 -7.02 -7.49
N VAL A 53 15.18 -7.88 -8.13
CA VAL A 53 14.52 -7.56 -9.41
C VAL A 53 13.09 -8.07 -9.51
N ILE A 54 12.26 -7.32 -10.24
CA ILE A 54 11.01 -7.78 -10.83
C ILE A 54 11.14 -7.60 -12.35
N GLY A 55 10.97 -8.67 -13.11
CA GLY A 55 11.28 -8.71 -14.54
C GLY A 55 12.77 -8.93 -14.85
N ASP A 56 13.08 -9.25 -16.10
CA ASP A 56 14.46 -9.42 -16.56
C ASP A 56 15.03 -8.07 -17.04
N ILE A 57 15.91 -7.49 -16.23
CA ILE A 57 16.56 -6.20 -16.52
C ILE A 57 17.66 -6.27 -17.59
N ALA A 58 18.06 -7.48 -18.00
CA ALA A 58 19.06 -7.72 -19.03
C ALA A 58 18.46 -8.35 -20.30
N GLY A 59 17.22 -8.82 -20.23
CA GLY A 59 16.50 -9.51 -21.29
C GLY A 59 15.62 -8.59 -22.15
N ASP A 60 14.93 -9.23 -23.08
CA ASP A 60 13.93 -8.58 -23.92
C ASP A 60 12.61 -8.39 -23.16
N ASP A 61 11.90 -7.33 -23.52
CA ASP A 61 10.55 -7.03 -23.07
C ASP A 61 9.56 -8.16 -23.45
N PRO A 62 8.78 -8.72 -22.50
CA PRO A 62 7.79 -9.77 -22.78
C PRO A 62 6.55 -9.26 -23.54
N GLY A 63 6.37 -7.95 -23.66
CA GLY A 63 5.37 -7.23 -24.44
C GLY A 63 3.95 -7.20 -23.87
N ASN A 64 3.65 -7.94 -22.80
CA ASN A 64 2.36 -7.87 -22.08
C ASN A 64 2.53 -8.00 -20.57
N GLY A 65 3.43 -8.88 -20.14
CA GLY A 65 3.83 -9.04 -18.75
C GLY A 65 4.66 -10.30 -18.54
N TRP A 66 5.36 -10.35 -17.42
CA TRP A 66 6.17 -11.48 -17.04
C TRP A 66 5.29 -12.62 -16.51
N SER A 67 5.61 -13.85 -16.89
CA SER A 67 4.98 -15.02 -16.26
C SER A 67 5.58 -15.25 -14.88
N VAL A 68 4.74 -15.54 -13.89
CA VAL A 68 5.15 -15.77 -12.50
C VAL A 68 4.34 -16.93 -11.96
N ALA A 69 4.98 -17.86 -11.23
CA ALA A 69 4.32 -19.03 -10.62
C ALA A 69 3.42 -19.83 -11.58
N GLY A 70 3.74 -19.84 -12.88
CA GLY A 70 2.96 -20.53 -13.93
C GLY A 70 1.77 -19.73 -14.48
N VAL A 71 1.49 -18.53 -13.97
CA VAL A 71 0.48 -17.62 -14.50
C VAL A 71 1.10 -16.71 -15.55
N SER A 72 0.52 -16.70 -16.75
CA SER A 72 0.98 -15.86 -17.86
C SER A 72 0.63 -14.39 -17.63
N ASN A 73 1.57 -13.48 -17.94
CA ASN A 73 1.44 -12.03 -17.76
C ASN A 73 1.06 -11.60 -16.34
N ALA A 74 1.51 -12.33 -15.32
CA ALA A 74 1.13 -12.11 -13.93
C ALA A 74 1.52 -10.73 -13.41
N THR A 75 2.60 -10.11 -13.90
CA THR A 75 2.98 -8.73 -13.49
C THR A 75 2.02 -7.65 -14.00
N LYS A 76 1.10 -8.00 -14.91
CA LYS A 76 0.04 -7.11 -15.39
C LYS A 76 -1.27 -7.43 -14.69
N ASP A 77 -1.97 -6.39 -14.24
CA ASP A 77 -3.32 -6.48 -13.67
C ASP A 77 -3.48 -7.50 -12.52
N HIS A 78 -2.41 -7.73 -11.73
CA HIS A 78 -2.45 -8.50 -10.48
C HIS A 78 -1.63 -7.78 -9.40
N THR A 79 -1.88 -8.15 -8.15
CA THR A 79 -0.96 -7.84 -7.05
C THR A 79 0.03 -8.99 -6.87
N LEU A 80 1.32 -8.67 -6.79
CA LEU A 80 2.37 -9.63 -6.42
C LEU A 80 2.87 -9.30 -5.03
N THR A 81 2.91 -10.31 -4.16
CA THR A 81 3.51 -10.20 -2.82
C THR A 81 4.57 -11.26 -2.66
N ARG A 82 5.76 -10.87 -2.24
CA ARG A 82 6.85 -11.81 -1.94
C ARG A 82 6.44 -12.69 -0.76
N LYS A 83 6.68 -14.00 -0.84
CA LYS A 83 6.40 -14.92 0.26
C LYS A 83 7.21 -14.54 1.50
N SER A 84 6.61 -14.65 2.68
CA SER A 84 7.21 -14.23 3.96
C SER A 84 8.48 -15.00 4.35
N ILE A 85 8.68 -16.19 3.79
CA ILE A 85 9.90 -16.99 3.99
C ILE A 85 11.12 -16.41 3.25
N ILE A 86 10.90 -15.54 2.28
CA ILE A 86 11.95 -14.87 1.52
C ILE A 86 12.36 -13.61 2.28
N ASN A 87 13.60 -13.58 2.78
CA ASN A 87 14.12 -12.49 3.61
C ASN A 87 15.34 -11.79 3.00
N ARG A 88 15.63 -12.05 1.72
CA ARG A 88 16.73 -11.48 0.94
C ARG A 88 16.24 -11.28 -0.49
N GLY A 89 16.75 -10.26 -1.17
CA GLY A 89 16.46 -10.04 -2.58
C GLY A 89 17.08 -11.12 -3.46
N ASN A 90 16.55 -11.25 -4.67
CA ASN A 90 17.04 -12.17 -5.70
C ASN A 90 17.23 -11.42 -7.02
N ILE A 91 18.43 -11.50 -7.58
CA ILE A 91 18.77 -10.86 -8.85
C ILE A 91 18.49 -11.76 -10.07
N ASP A 92 18.21 -13.05 -9.85
CA ASP A 92 17.81 -13.99 -10.88
C ASP A 92 16.29 -13.99 -10.98
N TRP A 93 15.76 -13.22 -11.93
CA TRP A 93 14.32 -13.11 -12.14
C TRP A 93 13.67 -14.45 -12.48
N VAL A 94 14.33 -15.31 -13.26
CA VAL A 94 13.76 -16.61 -13.67
C VAL A 94 13.60 -17.51 -12.45
N ALA A 95 14.60 -17.56 -11.57
CA ALA A 95 14.51 -18.31 -10.31
C ALA A 95 13.45 -17.72 -9.35
N SER A 96 13.40 -16.39 -9.25
CA SER A 96 12.45 -15.62 -8.44
C SER A 96 11.00 -15.81 -8.89
N ALA A 97 10.74 -15.73 -10.20
CA ALA A 97 9.42 -15.86 -10.79
C ALA A 97 8.87 -17.29 -10.65
N GLY A 98 9.73 -18.30 -10.83
CA GLY A 98 9.35 -19.71 -10.78
C GLY A 98 8.41 -20.13 -11.91
N THR A 99 8.08 -21.42 -11.93
CA THR A 99 7.20 -22.03 -12.94
C THR A 99 5.86 -22.47 -12.37
N ASN A 100 5.73 -22.51 -11.04
CA ASN A 100 4.52 -22.91 -10.33
C ASN A 100 4.49 -22.26 -8.92
N PRO A 101 3.38 -22.38 -8.17
CA PRO A 101 3.31 -21.80 -6.84
C PRO A 101 4.27 -22.39 -5.81
N ASP A 102 4.89 -23.55 -6.03
CA ASP A 102 5.80 -24.15 -5.05
C ASP A 102 7.22 -23.61 -5.20
N ASP A 103 7.71 -23.45 -6.44
CA ASP A 103 9.05 -22.96 -6.74
C ASP A 103 9.17 -21.43 -6.84
N SER A 104 8.05 -20.71 -7.01
CA SER A 104 8.04 -19.25 -7.07
C SER A 104 8.28 -18.59 -5.71
N GLU A 105 8.92 -17.42 -5.72
CA GLU A 105 9.05 -16.58 -4.54
C GLU A 105 7.83 -15.68 -4.28
N TRP A 106 6.85 -15.68 -5.20
CA TRP A 106 5.70 -14.78 -5.17
C TRP A 106 4.38 -15.50 -4.86
N VAL A 107 3.49 -14.77 -4.21
CA VAL A 107 2.06 -15.04 -4.19
C VAL A 107 1.40 -14.08 -5.17
N ILE A 108 0.58 -14.62 -6.06
CA ILE A 108 -0.20 -13.85 -7.03
C ILE A 108 -1.60 -13.71 -6.47
N LEU A 109 -2.05 -12.47 -6.37
CA LEU A 109 -3.36 -12.09 -5.87
C LEU A 109 -4.14 -11.40 -6.99
N ASP A 110 -5.45 -11.26 -6.80
CA ASP A 110 -6.28 -10.48 -7.71
C ASP A 110 -5.77 -9.04 -7.83
N LYS A 111 -6.21 -8.36 -8.89
CA LYS A 111 -5.97 -6.93 -9.08
C LYS A 111 -6.48 -6.15 -7.86
N ASP A 112 -5.74 -5.10 -7.50
CA ASP A 112 -6.12 -4.13 -6.48
C ASP A 112 -6.25 -4.72 -5.06
N VAL A 113 -5.41 -5.71 -4.74
CA VAL A 113 -5.21 -6.18 -3.37
C VAL A 113 -4.05 -5.42 -2.73
N TRP A 114 -4.31 -4.73 -1.61
CA TRP A 114 -3.39 -3.78 -0.98
C TRP A 114 -3.17 -4.06 0.51
N ASP A 115 -3.36 -5.31 0.93
CA ASP A 115 -3.26 -5.71 2.33
C ASP A 115 -1.90 -5.27 2.93
N GLY A 116 -1.95 -4.48 4.00
CA GLY A 116 -0.76 -4.02 4.71
C GLY A 116 -0.13 -2.71 4.23
N ILE A 117 -0.69 -2.07 3.18
CA ILE A 117 -0.34 -0.67 2.82
C ILE A 117 -1.45 0.33 3.16
N GLU A 118 -2.58 -0.13 3.69
CA GLU A 118 -3.70 0.76 4.04
C GLU A 118 -3.32 1.80 5.10
N SER A 119 -3.82 3.03 4.93
CA SER A 119 -3.86 4.00 6.00
C SER A 119 -4.78 3.47 7.09
N ILE A 120 -4.20 3.02 8.22
CA ILE A 120 -5.00 2.59 9.37
C ILE A 120 -5.66 3.86 9.93
N PRO A 121 -7.00 3.97 9.89
CA PRO A 121 -7.66 5.21 10.24
C PRO A 121 -7.51 5.39 11.74
N THR A 122 -6.89 6.50 12.14
CA THR A 122 -6.71 6.81 13.56
C THR A 122 -7.92 7.61 14.06
N ILE A 123 -8.24 7.47 15.34
CA ILE A 123 -9.14 8.37 16.04
C ILE A 123 -8.61 8.64 17.44
N SER A 124 -8.46 9.92 17.78
CA SER A 124 -8.03 10.42 19.07
C SER A 124 -9.15 11.30 19.62
N VAL A 125 -9.45 11.15 20.92
CA VAL A 125 -10.44 11.99 21.61
C VAL A 125 -9.83 12.61 22.86
N ALA A 126 -10.05 13.91 23.03
CA ALA A 126 -9.54 14.66 24.18
C ALA A 126 -10.60 15.64 24.71
N ARG A 127 -10.84 15.61 26.02
CA ARG A 127 -11.71 16.60 26.68
C ARG A 127 -10.97 17.93 26.86
N GLN A 128 -11.58 19.00 26.39
CA GLN A 128 -11.06 20.36 26.46
C GLN A 128 -11.48 21.07 27.76
N PRO A 129 -10.78 22.15 28.17
CA PRO A 129 -11.11 22.91 29.39
C PRO A 129 -12.50 23.56 29.37
N ASP A 130 -13.00 23.91 28.19
CA ASP A 130 -14.34 24.46 27.95
C ASP A 130 -15.45 23.38 28.00
N GLY A 131 -15.07 22.11 28.18
CA GLY A 131 -15.97 20.98 28.24
C GLY A 131 -16.27 20.31 26.90
N ALA A 132 -15.78 20.85 25.77
CA ALA A 132 -15.89 20.22 24.46
C ALA A 132 -15.04 18.94 24.37
N ILE A 133 -15.40 18.02 23.48
CA ILE A 133 -14.56 16.88 23.11
C ILE A 133 -13.96 17.17 21.74
N LYS A 134 -12.64 17.29 21.68
CA LYS A 134 -11.87 17.36 20.43
C LYS A 134 -11.71 15.94 19.89
N ILE A 135 -11.99 15.75 18.61
CA ILE A 135 -11.79 14.51 17.86
C ILE A 135 -10.78 14.78 16.75
N GLU A 136 -9.65 14.08 16.78
CA GLU A 136 -8.68 14.02 15.67
C GLU A 136 -8.81 12.67 15.00
N PHE A 137 -8.82 12.64 13.68
CA PHE A 137 -8.91 11.39 12.91
C PHE A 137 -8.17 11.48 11.58
N ASP A 138 -7.78 10.31 11.06
CA ASP A 138 -7.34 10.13 9.67
C ASP A 138 -8.44 9.43 8.88
N GLY A 139 -8.65 9.84 7.62
CA GLY A 139 -9.72 9.33 6.76
C GLY A 139 -11.06 10.03 7.01
N LYS A 140 -12.16 9.27 6.95
CA LYS A 140 -13.52 9.79 7.15
C LYS A 140 -14.05 9.49 8.55
N LEU A 141 -14.64 10.48 9.20
CA LEU A 141 -15.41 10.29 10.42
C LEU A 141 -16.82 9.82 10.06
N GLN A 142 -17.28 8.74 10.71
CA GLN A 142 -18.66 8.27 10.60
C GLN A 142 -19.33 8.24 11.97
N SER A 143 -20.64 8.49 12.01
CA SER A 143 -21.44 8.36 13.23
C SER A 143 -22.65 7.43 13.07
N SER A 144 -23.13 6.91 14.21
CA SER A 144 -24.32 6.06 14.33
C SER A 144 -24.98 6.25 15.70
N ALA A 145 -26.29 6.01 15.78
CA ALA A 145 -27.03 6.04 17.04
C ALA A 145 -26.75 4.81 17.95
N ASN A 146 -26.11 3.77 17.42
CA ASN A 146 -25.74 2.56 18.14
C ASN A 146 -24.45 1.92 17.56
N THR A 147 -23.90 0.93 18.25
CA THR A 147 -22.64 0.25 17.88
C THR A 147 -22.73 -0.63 16.64
N THR A 148 -23.92 -0.93 16.14
CA THR A 148 -24.15 -1.85 15.00
C THR A 148 -24.48 -1.13 13.69
N GLY A 149 -24.69 0.18 13.72
CA GLY A 149 -25.06 0.98 12.54
C GLY A 149 -26.58 1.19 12.40
N PRO A 150 -27.05 1.74 11.25
CA PRO A 150 -26.26 2.11 10.07
C PRO A 150 -25.31 3.28 10.35
N TRP A 151 -24.10 3.20 9.80
CA TRP A 151 -23.07 4.23 9.92
C TRP A 151 -23.19 5.25 8.77
N LYS A 152 -23.03 6.54 9.08
CA LYS A 152 -23.12 7.62 8.10
C LYS A 152 -21.89 8.52 8.19
N ASP A 153 -21.38 8.97 7.04
CA ASP A 153 -20.29 9.94 6.96
C ASP A 153 -20.71 11.26 7.63
N VAL A 154 -19.79 11.83 8.40
CA VAL A 154 -19.90 13.18 8.99
C VAL A 154 -19.14 14.13 8.07
N ASP A 155 -19.81 15.15 7.57
CA ASP A 155 -19.22 16.14 6.65
C ASP A 155 -18.38 17.17 7.41
N THR A 156 -17.20 16.74 7.88
CA THR A 156 -16.29 17.56 8.69
C THR A 156 -14.83 17.17 8.45
N ASN A 157 -13.91 18.08 8.74
CA ASN A 157 -12.47 17.86 8.65
C ASN A 157 -11.88 17.61 10.05
N SER A 158 -10.77 16.86 10.09
CA SER A 158 -9.96 16.69 11.29
C SER A 158 -9.07 17.91 11.55
N PRO A 159 -8.93 18.40 12.80
CA PRO A 159 -9.73 18.04 13.97
C PRO A 159 -11.13 18.67 13.93
N THR A 160 -12.08 18.01 14.59
CA THR A 160 -13.42 18.57 14.86
C THR A 160 -13.71 18.55 16.36
N SER A 161 -14.77 19.25 16.79
CA SER A 161 -15.18 19.33 18.19
C SER A 161 -16.67 19.11 18.32
N ILE A 162 -17.07 18.36 19.35
CA ILE A 162 -18.47 18.19 19.74
C ILE A 162 -18.70 18.77 21.14
N THR A 163 -19.88 19.35 21.36
CA THR A 163 -20.30 19.84 22.68
C THR A 163 -21.28 18.87 23.35
N ALA A 164 -21.43 18.97 24.66
CA ALA A 164 -22.28 18.08 25.44
C ALA A 164 -23.80 18.19 25.12
N ASP A 165 -24.18 19.17 24.30
CA ASP A 165 -25.58 19.45 23.93
C ASP A 165 -26.06 18.57 22.75
N GLU A 166 -25.12 17.89 22.08
CA GLU A 166 -25.41 17.00 20.96
C GLU A 166 -25.65 15.57 21.44
N ALA A 167 -26.64 14.88 20.86
CA ALA A 167 -27.11 13.56 21.31
C ALA A 167 -26.02 12.47 21.33
N ARG A 168 -26.24 11.40 22.11
CA ARG A 168 -25.34 10.25 22.27
C ARG A 168 -25.12 9.50 20.94
N GLN A 169 -24.08 9.88 20.20
CA GLN A 169 -23.66 9.22 18.96
C GLN A 169 -22.37 8.42 19.20
N PHE A 170 -22.25 7.28 18.51
CA PHE A 170 -21.01 6.52 18.39
C PHE A 170 -20.26 7.01 17.17
N TYR A 171 -18.94 7.12 17.27
CA TYR A 171 -18.08 7.58 16.19
C TYR A 171 -17.02 6.52 15.86
N ARG A 172 -16.67 6.43 14.58
CA ARG A 172 -15.54 5.63 14.09
C ARG A 172 -14.85 6.35 12.94
N ALA A 173 -13.56 6.10 12.77
CA ALA A 173 -12.84 6.47 11.55
C ALA A 173 -12.88 5.29 10.55
N ARG A 174 -12.91 5.60 9.25
CA ARG A 174 -12.89 4.63 8.15
C ARG A 174 -12.00 5.18 7.03
N ASN A 175 -11.28 4.28 6.35
CA ASN A 175 -10.60 4.55 5.07
C ASN A 175 -11.55 5.22 4.08
#